data_AF-G3AI30-F1
#
_entry.id   AF-G3AI30-F1
#
_cell.length_a   1.000
_cell.length_b   1.000
_cell.length_c   1.000
_cell.angle_alpha   90.00
_cell.angle_beta   90.00
_cell.angle_gamma   90.00
#
_symmetry.space_group_name_H-M   'P 1'
#
loop_
_entity.id
_entity.type
_entity.pdbx_description
1 polymer ?
#
loop_
_entity_poly.entity_id
_entity_poly.type
_entity_poly.pdbx_seq_one_letter_code
_entity_poly.pdbx_strand_id
1 'polypeptide(L)'
;MEPTAKDNTNATILLMGLRRGGKSSICKVVFHNMQPLDTLYLESTSKPTTEQFSSLIDLSVMELPGQLNYFEPNYDSERLFSSIGALVYVIDSQDEYLNALTNLSMIIEFAYKVNPKINIEVLIHKIDGLSEDYRIDAQRDIMQRTGDELLDLGLEGVQVSFYLTSIFDHSIYEAFSRIVQKLIPELPSLENMLDNLVQHSSIDKVFLFDVNSKIYVATDSSPVDIQTYEVCAEFIDITIDLDDLYVENERTKGAVASGRDKELKSISHLSNGSILYLKQMIRGLALVALIRNDDVRKGSTDTNQDKSLAIIDYNVNLFKQSLIKIWKNSRLEQPTPNGGVADQLA
;
A
#
# COMPACT_ATOMS: atom_id res chain seq x y z
N MET A 1 12.39 36.70 0.82
CA MET A 1 12.26 35.53 1.71
C MET A 1 11.36 34.55 0.99
N GLU A 2 11.97 33.65 0.22
CA GLU A 2 11.27 32.49 -0.33
C GLU A 2 10.86 31.58 0.82
N PRO A 3 9.66 30.99 0.79
CA PRO A 3 9.32 29.95 1.74
C PRO A 3 10.16 28.72 1.39
N THR A 4 11.10 28.38 2.28
CA THR A 4 11.82 27.11 2.26
C THR A 4 10.81 25.98 2.22
N ALA A 5 10.73 25.28 1.09
CA ALA A 5 10.02 24.02 0.97
C ALA A 5 10.57 23.10 2.07
N LYS A 6 9.75 22.83 3.08
CA LYS A 6 9.99 21.67 3.94
C LYS A 6 9.90 20.48 2.98
N ASP A 7 10.99 19.74 2.83
CA ASP A 7 10.95 18.40 2.26
C ASP A 7 10.03 17.57 3.16
N ASN A 8 8.74 17.61 2.87
CA ASN A 8 7.76 16.70 3.43
C ASN A 8 8.20 15.33 2.91
N THR A 9 8.54 14.43 3.82
CA THR A 9 8.82 13.00 3.57
C THR A 9 7.55 12.25 3.16
N ASN A 10 6.63 12.91 2.47
CA ASN A 10 5.30 12.45 2.15
C ASN A 10 5.34 11.94 0.71
N ALA A 11 5.26 10.62 0.55
CA ALA A 11 5.15 10.06 -0.79
C ALA A 11 3.76 10.44 -1.34
N THR A 12 3.74 11.30 -2.35
CA THR A 12 2.49 11.74 -2.97
C THR A 12 2.15 10.82 -4.14
N ILE A 13 0.94 10.26 -4.12
CA ILE A 13 0.37 9.47 -5.21
C ILE A 13 -0.68 10.33 -5.91
N LEU A 14 -0.52 10.50 -7.23
CA LEU A 14 -1.51 11.19 -8.04
C LEU A 14 -2.39 10.18 -8.78
N LEU A 15 -3.69 10.21 -8.53
CA LEU A 15 -4.69 9.42 -9.25
C LEU A 15 -5.29 10.24 -10.40
N MET A 16 -4.99 9.82 -11.63
CA MET A 16 -5.49 10.41 -12.87
C MET A 16 -6.28 9.39 -13.70
N GLY A 17 -7.05 9.88 -14.67
CA GLY A 17 -7.83 9.03 -15.58
C GLY A 17 -9.10 9.72 -16.09
N LEU A 18 -9.78 9.11 -17.05
CA LEU A 18 -11.00 9.65 -17.64
C LEU A 18 -12.18 9.75 -16.66
N ARG A 19 -13.14 10.64 -16.94
CA ARG A 19 -14.38 10.74 -16.16
C ARG A 19 -15.07 9.36 -16.09
N ARG A 20 -15.58 8.98 -14.92
CA ARG A 20 -16.22 7.66 -14.63
C ARG A 20 -15.30 6.44 -14.66
N GLY A 21 -13.98 6.62 -14.78
CA GLY A 21 -13.01 5.51 -14.71
C GLY A 21 -12.87 4.84 -13.34
N GLY A 22 -13.50 5.34 -12.27
CA GLY A 22 -13.50 4.69 -10.94
C GLY A 22 -12.48 5.20 -9.92
N LYS A 23 -11.75 6.29 -10.23
CA LYS A 23 -10.75 6.90 -9.31
C LYS A 23 -11.27 7.15 -7.89
N SER A 24 -12.41 7.83 -7.75
CA SER A 24 -12.99 8.16 -6.45
C SER A 24 -13.45 6.91 -5.71
N SER A 25 -13.96 5.91 -6.43
CA SER A 25 -14.33 4.61 -5.87
C SER A 25 -13.10 3.88 -5.32
N ILE A 26 -12.00 3.85 -6.08
CA ILE A 26 -10.73 3.27 -5.63
C ILE A 26 -10.24 3.96 -4.35
N CYS A 27 -10.22 5.29 -4.33
CA CYS A 27 -9.74 6.05 -3.18
C CYS A 27 -10.55 5.75 -1.90
N LYS A 28 -11.88 5.69 -2.02
CA LYS A 28 -12.76 5.40 -0.87
C LYS A 28 -12.73 3.94 -0.43
N VAL A 29 -12.63 3.00 -1.36
CA VAL A 29 -12.53 1.58 -1.00
C VAL A 29 -11.22 1.30 -0.28
N VAL A 30 -10.09 1.75 -0.84
CA VAL A 30 -8.76 1.43 -0.32
C VAL A 30 -8.44 2.18 0.97
N PHE A 31 -8.79 3.47 1.06
CA PHE A 31 -8.34 4.31 2.18
C PHE A 31 -9.41 4.66 3.21
N HIS A 32 -10.70 4.51 2.87
CA HIS A 32 -11.81 4.76 3.79
C HIS A 32 -12.55 3.49 4.20
N ASN A 33 -12.08 2.31 3.77
CA ASN A 33 -12.74 1.01 3.99
C ASN A 33 -14.24 1.05 3.62
N MET A 34 -14.59 1.80 2.57
CA MET A 34 -15.96 1.87 2.07
C MET A 34 -16.31 0.57 1.33
N GLN A 35 -17.52 0.03 1.54
CA GLN A 35 -17.93 -1.16 0.82
C GLN A 35 -18.05 -0.87 -0.69
N PRO A 36 -17.60 -1.78 -1.57
CA PRO A 36 -17.65 -1.58 -3.02
C PRO A 36 -19.06 -1.28 -3.55
N LEU A 37 -20.09 -1.89 -2.98
CA LEU A 37 -21.49 -1.65 -3.36
C LEU A 37 -21.96 -0.23 -3.05
N ASP A 38 -21.45 0.37 -1.98
CA ASP A 38 -21.81 1.74 -1.59
C ASP A 38 -21.17 2.78 -2.53
N THR A 39 -20.14 2.39 -3.28
CA THR A 39 -19.47 3.30 -4.23
C THR A 39 -20.36 3.70 -5.41
N LEU A 40 -21.46 2.97 -5.66
CA LEU A 40 -22.46 3.32 -6.68
C LEU A 40 -23.14 4.66 -6.40
N TYR A 41 -23.18 5.08 -5.13
CA TYR A 41 -23.81 6.34 -4.70
C TYR A 41 -22.85 7.52 -4.68
N LEU A 42 -21.63 7.35 -5.19
CA LEU A 42 -20.66 8.43 -5.26
C LEU A 42 -21.01 9.44 -6.35
N GLU A 43 -21.05 10.72 -5.96
CA GLU A 43 -21.22 11.82 -6.90
C GLU A 43 -19.95 12.04 -7.74
N SER A 44 -20.11 12.65 -8.91
CA SER A 44 -18.97 12.98 -9.77
C SER A 44 -18.06 14.03 -9.12
N THR A 45 -16.77 13.72 -8.98
CA THR A 45 -15.76 14.67 -8.51
C THR A 45 -15.67 15.88 -9.44
N SER A 46 -15.97 17.08 -8.90
CA SER A 46 -15.97 18.35 -9.63
C SER A 46 -14.76 19.23 -9.33
N LYS A 47 -14.05 18.97 -8.22
CA LYS A 47 -12.86 19.69 -7.77
C LYS A 47 -11.76 18.70 -7.41
N PRO A 48 -10.48 19.06 -7.60
CA PRO A 48 -9.37 18.27 -7.07
C PRO A 48 -9.55 18.02 -5.58
N THR A 49 -9.54 16.76 -5.17
CA THR A 49 -9.53 16.35 -3.77
C THR A 49 -8.13 15.89 -3.41
N THR A 50 -7.65 16.31 -2.24
CA THR A 50 -6.38 15.82 -1.69
C THR A 50 -6.69 15.23 -0.34
N GLU A 51 -6.41 13.95 -0.20
CA GLU A 51 -6.60 13.21 1.04
C GLU A 51 -5.21 12.89 1.59
N GLN A 52 -4.97 13.25 2.84
CA GLN A 52 -3.73 12.96 3.54
C GLN A 52 -3.97 11.79 4.49
N PHE A 53 -3.24 10.71 4.28
CA PHE A 53 -3.28 9.54 5.13
C PHE A 53 -2.01 9.46 5.95
N SER A 54 -2.15 9.61 7.27
CA SER A 54 -1.07 9.38 8.21
C SER A 54 -1.01 7.88 8.54
N SER A 55 -0.45 7.08 7.64
CA SER A 55 -0.05 5.70 7.93
C SER A 55 1.48 5.62 8.11
N LEU A 56 2.15 4.57 7.64
CA LEU A 56 3.61 4.50 7.67
C LEU A 56 4.29 5.44 6.68
N ILE A 57 3.60 5.70 5.58
CA ILE A 57 4.03 6.66 4.58
C ILE A 57 2.95 7.72 4.65
N ASP A 58 3.35 8.97 4.82
CA ASP A 58 2.42 10.09 4.70
C ASP A 58 2.00 10.15 3.23
N LEU A 59 0.96 9.38 2.89
CA LEU A 59 0.44 9.24 1.54
C LEU A 59 -0.54 10.37 1.32
N SER A 60 -0.17 11.31 0.46
CA SER A 60 -1.16 12.23 -0.11
C SER A 60 -1.67 11.66 -1.40
N VAL A 61 -2.95 11.30 -1.42
CA VAL A 61 -3.65 10.88 -2.63
C VAL A 61 -4.37 12.11 -3.18
N MET A 62 -3.97 12.52 -4.38
CA MET A 62 -4.65 13.59 -5.10
C MET A 62 -5.49 12.98 -6.23
N GLU A 63 -6.80 13.26 -6.24
CA GLU A 63 -7.68 12.91 -7.33
C GLU A 63 -7.91 14.14 -8.22
N LEU A 64 -7.70 14.00 -9.53
CA LEU A 64 -8.02 15.04 -10.50
C LEU A 64 -9.32 14.72 -11.26
N PRO A 65 -10.21 15.72 -11.45
CA PRO A 65 -11.40 15.52 -12.27
C PRO A 65 -11.03 15.28 -13.73
N GLY A 66 -11.59 14.23 -14.33
CA GLY A 66 -11.27 13.76 -15.68
C GLY A 66 -11.73 14.67 -16.84
N GLN A 67 -12.21 15.88 -16.54
CA GLN A 67 -12.57 16.92 -17.51
C GLN A 67 -11.54 18.06 -17.57
N LEU A 68 -10.52 18.05 -16.70
CA LEU A 68 -9.52 19.10 -16.69
C LEU A 68 -8.62 19.01 -17.91
N ASN A 69 -8.55 20.10 -18.67
CA ASN A 69 -7.48 20.33 -19.64
C ASN A 69 -6.20 20.65 -18.87
N TYR A 70 -5.34 19.66 -18.70
CA TYR A 70 -4.09 19.75 -17.91
C TYR A 70 -3.10 20.80 -18.43
N PHE A 71 -3.29 21.24 -19.68
CA PHE A 71 -2.46 22.23 -20.37
C PHE A 71 -2.95 23.67 -20.20
N GLU A 72 -3.99 23.91 -19.39
CA GLU A 72 -4.42 25.27 -19.11
C GLU A 72 -3.42 25.99 -18.18
N PRO A 73 -2.91 27.17 -18.58
CA PRO A 73 -1.83 27.89 -17.88
C PRO A 73 -2.21 28.43 -16.50
N ASN A 74 -3.46 28.25 -16.06
CA ASN A 74 -3.95 28.71 -14.76
C ASN A 74 -3.75 27.69 -13.63
N TYR A 75 -3.33 26.46 -13.94
CA TYR A 75 -3.08 25.42 -12.95
C TYR A 75 -1.57 25.23 -12.78
N ASP A 76 -1.07 25.22 -11.54
CA ASP A 76 0.35 25.05 -11.21
C ASP A 76 0.75 23.56 -11.34
N SER A 77 0.51 22.99 -12.53
CA SER A 77 0.71 21.58 -12.84
C SER A 77 2.18 21.18 -12.70
N GLU A 78 3.11 22.02 -13.13
CA GLU A 78 4.55 21.75 -13.02
C GLU A 78 4.99 21.52 -11.57
N ARG A 79 4.53 22.35 -10.63
CA ARG A 79 4.85 22.16 -9.21
C ARG A 79 4.23 20.88 -8.65
N LEU A 80 3.02 20.54 -9.07
CA LEU A 80 2.37 19.30 -8.65
C LEU A 80 3.17 18.09 -9.12
N PHE A 81 3.47 17.98 -10.42
CA PHE A 81 4.24 16.87 -10.99
C PHE A 81 5.68 16.79 -10.45
N SER A 82 6.28 17.91 -10.05
CA SER A 82 7.57 17.92 -9.36
C SER A 82 7.52 17.36 -7.93
N SER A 83 6.36 17.43 -7.27
CA SER A 83 6.18 16.97 -5.88
C SER A 83 5.70 15.51 -5.76
N ILE A 84 5.29 14.91 -6.88
CA ILE A 84 4.70 13.57 -6.93
C ILE A 84 5.78 12.50 -7.06
N GLY A 85 5.64 11.41 -6.29
CA GLY A 85 6.51 10.24 -6.36
C GLY A 85 6.00 9.17 -7.33
N ALA A 86 4.68 8.96 -7.40
CA ALA A 86 4.06 8.02 -8.33
C ALA A 86 2.81 8.61 -8.97
N LEU A 87 2.70 8.40 -10.28
CA LEU A 87 1.52 8.69 -11.08
C LEU A 87 0.77 7.39 -11.33
N VAL A 88 -0.49 7.34 -10.89
CA VAL A 88 -1.39 6.21 -11.09
C VAL A 88 -2.49 6.63 -12.07
N TYR A 89 -2.51 6.05 -13.25
CA TYR A 89 -3.51 6.33 -14.27
C TYR A 89 -4.53 5.19 -14.38
N VAL A 90 -5.82 5.52 -14.24
CA VAL A 90 -6.92 4.55 -14.23
C VAL A 90 -7.59 4.50 -15.61
N ILE A 91 -7.54 3.33 -16.23
CA ILE A 91 -8.20 3.00 -17.50
C ILE A 91 -9.41 2.11 -17.20
N ASP A 92 -10.58 2.48 -17.71
CA ASP A 92 -11.77 1.64 -17.62
C ASP A 92 -11.72 0.56 -18.72
N SER A 93 -11.66 -0.72 -18.34
CA SER A 93 -11.61 -1.83 -19.30
C SER A 93 -12.98 -2.22 -19.89
N GLN A 94 -14.08 -1.68 -19.36
CA GLN A 94 -15.44 -1.94 -19.85
C GLN A 94 -15.88 -0.93 -20.93
N ASP A 95 -15.17 0.18 -21.05
CA ASP A 95 -15.46 1.27 -21.99
C ASP A 95 -14.36 1.39 -23.07
N GLU A 96 -14.57 2.24 -24.06
CA GLU A 96 -13.58 2.49 -25.11
C GLU A 96 -12.35 3.23 -24.55
N TYR A 97 -11.21 2.53 -24.47
CA TYR A 97 -9.99 3.05 -23.86
C TYR A 97 -9.04 3.78 -24.82
N LEU A 98 -9.34 3.89 -26.11
CA LEU A 98 -8.44 4.56 -27.08
C LEU A 98 -8.15 6.02 -26.70
N ASN A 99 -9.19 6.78 -26.36
CA ASN A 99 -9.04 8.16 -25.87
C ASN A 99 -8.26 8.22 -24.55
N ALA A 100 -8.38 7.17 -23.72
CA ALA A 100 -7.65 7.08 -22.45
C ALA A 100 -6.15 6.88 -22.69
N LEU A 101 -5.77 6.10 -23.71
CA LEU A 101 -4.38 5.84 -24.11
C LEU A 101 -3.71 7.10 -24.66
N THR A 102 -4.36 7.80 -25.60
CA THR A 102 -3.82 9.06 -26.14
C THR A 102 -3.65 10.12 -25.04
N ASN A 103 -4.57 10.18 -24.08
CA ASN A 103 -4.40 11.06 -22.92
C ASN A 103 -3.28 10.60 -21.99
N LEU A 104 -3.12 9.30 -21.79
CA LEU A 104 -2.03 8.73 -21.00
C LEU A 104 -0.68 9.10 -21.58
N SER A 105 -0.45 8.90 -22.88
CA SER A 105 0.82 9.23 -23.54
C SER A 105 1.19 10.71 -23.42
N MET A 106 0.22 11.62 -23.61
CA MET A 106 0.40 13.06 -23.38
C MET A 106 0.76 13.40 -21.92
N ILE A 107 0.12 12.75 -20.94
CA ILE A 107 0.40 12.96 -19.51
C ILE A 107 1.80 12.44 -19.17
N ILE A 108 2.18 11.26 -19.68
CA ILE A 108 3.50 10.67 -19.46
C ILE A 108 4.58 11.59 -20.02
N GLU A 109 4.40 12.12 -21.23
CA GLU A 109 5.35 13.06 -21.85
C GLU A 109 5.56 14.29 -20.96
N PHE A 110 4.48 14.89 -20.45
CA PHE A 110 4.55 16.04 -19.57
C PHE A 110 5.20 15.70 -18.22
N ALA A 111 4.77 14.61 -17.59
CA ALA A 111 5.27 14.19 -16.28
C ALA A 111 6.77 13.86 -16.33
N TYR A 112 7.22 13.16 -17.37
CA TYR A 112 8.61 12.77 -17.54
C TYR A 112 9.53 13.97 -17.83
N LYS A 113 9.03 15.00 -18.54
CA LYS A 113 9.75 16.27 -18.73
C LYS A 113 9.98 17.02 -17.41
N VAL A 114 9.02 16.97 -16.49
CA VAL A 114 9.10 17.66 -15.19
C VAL A 114 9.92 16.84 -14.19
N ASN A 115 9.63 15.55 -14.06
CA ASN A 115 10.29 14.65 -13.11
C ASN A 115 10.62 13.29 -13.77
N PRO A 116 11.87 13.06 -14.19
CA PRO A 116 12.26 11.81 -14.84
C PRO A 116 12.33 10.62 -13.89
N LYS A 117 12.26 10.83 -12.57
CA LYS A 117 12.28 9.76 -11.55
C LYS A 117 10.88 9.33 -11.12
N ILE A 118 9.83 9.84 -11.76
CA ILE A 118 8.45 9.49 -11.40
C ILE A 118 8.15 8.03 -11.75
N ASN A 119 7.53 7.30 -10.83
CA ASN A 119 7.02 5.97 -11.11
C ASN A 119 5.67 6.09 -11.83
N ILE A 120 5.52 5.42 -12.98
CA ILE A 120 4.32 5.50 -13.80
C ILE A 120 3.61 4.15 -13.78
N GLU A 121 2.39 4.16 -13.26
CA GLU A 121 1.63 2.96 -12.93
C GLU A 121 0.24 3.07 -13.57
N VAL A 122 -0.15 2.07 -14.34
CA VAL A 122 -1.42 2.04 -15.07
C VAL A 122 -2.32 0.96 -14.49
N LEU A 123 -3.50 1.36 -14.01
CA LEU A 123 -4.53 0.45 -13.52
C LEU A 123 -5.54 0.21 -14.64
N ILE A 124 -5.56 -1.01 -15.16
CA ILE A 124 -6.63 -1.51 -16.03
C ILE A 124 -7.74 -1.96 -15.08
N HIS A 125 -8.77 -1.13 -14.97
CA HIS A 125 -9.76 -1.17 -13.91
C HIS A 125 -11.13 -1.66 -14.39
N LYS A 126 -11.92 -2.22 -13.48
CA LYS A 126 -13.25 -2.84 -13.72
C LYS A 126 -13.19 -4.15 -14.52
N ILE A 127 -12.23 -5.01 -14.17
CA ILE A 127 -12.06 -6.33 -14.80
C ILE A 127 -13.09 -7.38 -14.33
N ASP A 128 -13.90 -7.06 -13.32
CA ASP A 128 -14.87 -7.97 -12.66
C ASP A 128 -15.88 -8.57 -13.64
N GLY A 129 -16.33 -7.80 -14.63
CA GLY A 129 -17.27 -8.29 -15.65
C GLY A 129 -16.62 -9.00 -16.86
N LEU A 130 -15.29 -9.13 -16.91
CA LEU A 130 -14.57 -9.65 -18.08
C LEU A 130 -14.15 -11.10 -17.88
N SER A 131 -14.21 -11.90 -18.96
CA SER A 131 -13.62 -13.25 -19.01
C SER A 131 -12.10 -13.18 -18.90
N GLU A 132 -11.48 -14.25 -18.38
CA GLU A 132 -10.02 -14.33 -18.20
C GLU A 132 -9.26 -14.12 -19.51
N ASP A 133 -9.70 -14.74 -20.60
CA ASP A 133 -9.12 -14.56 -21.94
C ASP A 133 -9.14 -13.09 -22.37
N TYR A 134 -10.26 -12.40 -22.16
CA TYR A 134 -10.40 -10.99 -22.53
C TYR A 134 -9.53 -10.08 -21.66
N ARG A 135 -9.31 -10.42 -20.38
CA ARG A 135 -8.40 -9.65 -19.50
C ARG A 135 -6.96 -9.71 -20.02
N ILE A 136 -6.50 -10.89 -20.44
CA ILE A 136 -5.16 -11.08 -20.99
C ILE A 136 -5.01 -10.33 -22.32
N ASP A 137 -6.01 -10.44 -23.21
CA ASP A 137 -6.00 -9.73 -24.49
C ASP A 137 -6.04 -8.21 -24.32
N ALA A 138 -6.90 -7.69 -23.45
CA ALA A 138 -6.99 -6.26 -23.16
C ALA A 138 -5.69 -5.73 -22.54
N GLN A 139 -5.07 -6.46 -21.62
CA GLN A 139 -3.79 -6.09 -21.05
C GLN A 139 -2.71 -6.01 -22.13
N ARG A 140 -2.62 -7.04 -22.98
CA ARG A 140 -1.64 -7.08 -24.06
C ARG A 140 -1.84 -5.95 -25.06
N ASP A 141 -3.08 -5.66 -25.45
CA ASP A 141 -3.39 -4.58 -26.40
C ASP A 141 -3.03 -3.21 -25.81
N ILE A 142 -3.43 -2.95 -24.56
CA ILE A 142 -3.10 -1.71 -23.84
C ILE A 142 -1.58 -1.53 -23.70
N MET A 143 -0.86 -2.60 -23.30
CA MET A 143 0.60 -2.57 -23.16
C MET A 143 1.30 -2.28 -24.49
N GLN A 144 0.89 -2.94 -25.56
CA GLN A 144 1.49 -2.77 -26.88
C GLN A 144 1.24 -1.36 -27.41
N ARG A 145 -0.01 -0.88 -27.39
CA ARG A 145 -0.35 0.46 -27.87
C ARG A 145 0.31 1.58 -27.08
N THR A 146 0.36 1.44 -25.76
CA THR A 146 1.06 2.42 -24.91
C THR A 146 2.55 2.43 -25.24
N GLY A 147 3.16 1.25 -25.46
CA GLY A 147 4.55 1.14 -25.89
C GLY A 147 4.79 1.81 -27.24
N ASP A 148 3.94 1.55 -28.23
CA ASP A 148 4.04 2.13 -29.58
C ASP A 148 3.89 3.66 -29.54
N GLU A 149 2.89 4.19 -28.81
CA GLU A 149 2.71 5.65 -28.66
C GLU A 149 3.89 6.33 -27.95
N LEU A 150 4.47 5.69 -26.93
CA LEU A 150 5.65 6.22 -26.24
C LEU A 150 6.91 6.21 -27.12
N LEU A 151 7.05 5.20 -27.98
CA LEU A 151 8.13 5.13 -28.97
C LEU A 151 7.97 6.23 -30.03
N ASP A 152 6.75 6.47 -30.51
CA ASP A 152 6.46 7.55 -31.46
C ASP A 152 6.77 8.94 -30.89
N LEU A 153 6.59 9.12 -29.58
CA LEU A 153 6.98 10.33 -28.84
C LEU A 153 8.49 10.45 -28.58
N GLY A 154 9.28 9.41 -28.87
CA GLY A 154 10.74 9.38 -28.66
C GLY A 154 11.15 9.23 -27.19
N LEU A 155 10.24 8.73 -26.34
CA LEU A 155 10.49 8.50 -24.91
C LEU A 155 11.08 7.09 -24.68
N GLU A 156 12.33 6.90 -25.08
CA GLU A 156 13.02 5.63 -24.88
C GLU A 156 13.44 5.45 -23.40
N GLY A 157 12.92 4.40 -22.74
CA GLY A 157 13.35 4.00 -21.40
C GLY A 157 12.38 4.33 -20.26
N VAL A 158 11.19 4.87 -20.54
CA VAL A 158 10.14 5.05 -19.53
C VAL A 158 9.59 3.68 -19.12
N GLN A 159 9.72 3.34 -17.83
CA GLN A 159 9.18 2.10 -17.29
C GLN A 159 7.74 2.33 -16.83
N VAL A 160 6.79 1.77 -17.58
CA VAL A 160 5.37 1.77 -17.22
C VAL A 160 4.99 0.38 -16.71
N SER A 161 4.40 0.29 -15.52
CA SER A 161 3.85 -0.99 -15.05
C SER A 161 2.33 -1.00 -15.15
N PHE A 162 1.78 -2.17 -15.46
CA PHE A 162 0.36 -2.37 -15.69
C PHE A 162 -0.20 -3.34 -14.67
N TYR A 163 -1.33 -2.99 -14.07
CA TYR A 163 -2.02 -3.82 -13.09
C TYR A 163 -3.48 -4.02 -13.49
N LEU A 164 -3.94 -5.26 -13.40
CA LEU A 164 -5.35 -5.60 -13.55
C LEU A 164 -6.02 -5.42 -12.18
N THR A 165 -7.07 -4.60 -12.10
CA THR A 165 -7.68 -4.25 -10.81
C THR A 165 -9.21 -4.23 -10.86
N SER A 166 -9.82 -4.65 -9.76
CA SER A 166 -11.23 -4.41 -9.47
C SER A 166 -11.39 -3.99 -8.02
N ILE A 167 -12.41 -3.17 -7.73
CA ILE A 167 -12.78 -2.82 -6.35
C ILE A 167 -13.52 -3.95 -5.63
N PHE A 168 -14.03 -4.95 -6.37
CA PHE A 168 -14.73 -6.10 -5.80
C PHE A 168 -13.77 -7.22 -5.37
N ASP A 169 -12.55 -7.20 -5.89
CA ASP A 169 -11.51 -8.19 -5.60
C ASP A 169 -10.37 -7.55 -4.80
N HIS A 170 -9.53 -8.38 -4.19
CA HIS A 170 -8.33 -7.95 -3.47
C HIS A 170 -7.19 -7.43 -4.38
N SER A 171 -7.34 -7.54 -5.70
CA SER A 171 -6.36 -7.11 -6.71
C SER A 171 -5.99 -5.64 -6.62
N ILE A 172 -6.93 -4.76 -6.26
CA ILE A 172 -6.66 -3.33 -6.10
C ILE A 172 -5.66 -3.07 -4.96
N TYR A 173 -5.80 -3.77 -3.82
CA TYR A 173 -4.91 -3.60 -2.69
C TYR A 173 -3.52 -4.16 -2.99
N GLU A 174 -3.44 -5.27 -3.73
CA GLU A 174 -2.16 -5.81 -4.19
C GLU A 174 -1.44 -4.83 -5.13
N ALA A 175 -2.16 -4.25 -6.09
CA ALA A 175 -1.60 -3.25 -7.00
C ALA A 175 -1.09 -2.03 -6.22
N PHE A 176 -1.89 -1.49 -5.31
CA PHE A 176 -1.45 -0.39 -4.44
C PHE A 176 -0.28 -0.76 -3.54
N SER A 177 -0.20 -2.00 -3.06
CA SER A 177 0.95 -2.48 -2.27
C SER A 177 2.24 -2.45 -3.08
N ARG A 178 2.22 -2.91 -4.34
CA ARG A 178 3.39 -2.83 -5.23
C ARG A 178 3.75 -1.38 -5.59
N ILE A 179 2.76 -0.51 -5.78
CA ILE A 179 2.99 0.92 -6.06
C ILE A 179 3.64 1.60 -4.85
N VAL A 180 3.11 1.35 -3.66
CA VAL A 180 3.62 1.89 -2.40
C VAL A 180 5.04 1.39 -2.12
N GLN A 181 5.32 0.11 -2.38
CA GLN A 181 6.67 -0.46 -2.27
C GLN A 181 7.71 0.32 -3.08
N LYS A 182 7.40 0.64 -4.35
CA LYS A 182 8.30 1.40 -5.22
C LYS A 182 8.56 2.83 -4.73
N LEU A 183 7.72 3.36 -3.85
CA LEU A 183 7.88 4.69 -3.24
C LEU A 183 8.79 4.68 -2.01
N ILE A 184 9.05 3.52 -1.40
CA ILE A 184 9.85 3.42 -0.17
C ILE A 184 11.33 3.24 -0.54
N PRO A 185 12.21 4.21 -0.24
CA PRO A 185 13.62 4.10 -0.58
C PRO A 185 14.35 3.01 0.22
N GLU A 186 13.93 2.72 1.45
CA GLU A 186 14.53 1.68 2.30
C GLU A 186 14.02 0.26 2.01
N LEU A 187 13.18 0.06 0.99
CA LEU A 187 12.58 -1.24 0.67
C LEU A 187 13.60 -2.40 0.57
N PRO A 188 14.75 -2.28 -0.13
CA PRO A 188 15.68 -3.40 -0.25
C PRO A 188 16.25 -3.87 1.09
N SER A 189 16.38 -2.96 2.05
CA SER A 189 16.82 -3.31 3.41
C SER A 189 15.72 -4.06 4.16
N LEU A 190 14.46 -3.66 3.99
CA LEU A 190 13.31 -4.32 4.59
C LEU A 190 13.08 -5.72 4.01
N GLU A 191 13.15 -5.85 2.68
CA GLU A 191 13.04 -7.15 1.98
C GLU A 191 14.12 -8.11 2.46
N ASN A 192 15.39 -7.70 2.50
CA ASN A 192 16.48 -8.55 3.00
C ASN A 192 16.26 -8.95 4.46
N MET A 193 15.72 -8.08 5.32
CA MET A 193 15.41 -8.44 6.69
C MET A 193 14.26 -9.45 6.79
N LEU A 194 13.25 -9.35 5.92
CA LEU A 194 12.16 -10.33 5.84
C LEU A 194 12.66 -11.67 5.28
N ASP A 195 13.53 -11.64 4.26
CA ASP A 195 14.16 -12.85 3.71
C ASP A 195 14.98 -13.59 4.78
N ASN A 196 15.75 -12.86 5.59
CA ASN A 196 16.48 -13.45 6.72
C ASN A 196 15.52 -14.05 7.76
N LEU A 197 14.40 -13.38 8.05
CA LEU A 197 13.38 -13.89 8.96
C LEU A 197 12.78 -15.20 8.44
N VAL A 198 12.44 -15.26 7.16
CA VAL A 198 11.90 -16.45 6.47
C VAL A 198 12.90 -17.59 6.52
N GLN A 199 14.15 -17.34 6.12
CA GLN A 199 15.22 -18.33 6.06
C GLN A 199 15.51 -18.98 7.42
N HIS A 200 15.45 -18.21 8.51
CA HIS A 200 15.79 -18.68 9.85
C HIS A 200 14.60 -19.14 10.71
N SER A 201 13.37 -19.05 10.19
CA SER A 201 12.14 -19.31 10.98
C SER A 201 11.19 -20.32 10.36
N SER A 202 11.58 -21.02 9.27
CA SER A 202 10.71 -21.97 8.54
C SER A 202 9.33 -21.39 8.22
N ILE A 203 9.30 -20.10 7.88
CA ILE A 203 8.11 -19.40 7.39
C ILE A 203 8.08 -19.60 5.88
N ASP A 204 6.90 -19.81 5.29
CA ASP A 204 6.76 -19.94 3.84
C ASP A 204 6.62 -18.57 3.18
N LYS A 205 5.84 -17.68 3.79
CA LYS A 205 5.57 -16.33 3.28
C LYS A 205 5.39 -15.35 4.43
N VAL A 206 5.89 -14.12 4.28
CA VAL A 206 5.71 -13.07 5.28
C VAL A 206 5.36 -11.74 4.63
N PHE A 207 4.39 -11.06 5.23
CA PHE A 207 3.94 -9.75 4.83
C PHE A 207 4.01 -8.78 6.00
N LEU A 208 4.35 -7.54 5.68
CA LEU A 208 4.28 -6.43 6.61
C LEU A 208 3.15 -5.49 6.18
N PHE A 209 2.00 -5.62 6.82
CA PHE A 209 0.76 -4.92 6.49
C PHE A 209 0.58 -3.63 7.29
N ASP A 210 0.04 -2.61 6.65
CA ASP A 210 -0.65 -1.53 7.35
C ASP A 210 -2.08 -1.97 7.69
N VAL A 211 -2.44 -1.98 8.98
CA VAL A 211 -3.71 -2.54 9.48
C VAL A 211 -4.92 -1.79 8.93
N ASN A 212 -4.81 -0.47 8.74
CA ASN A 212 -5.96 0.35 8.33
C ASN A 212 -6.29 0.22 6.84
N SER A 213 -5.26 0.20 5.98
CA SER A 213 -5.41 0.20 4.53
C SER A 213 -5.30 -1.19 3.90
N LYS A 214 -4.85 -2.20 4.66
CA LYS A 214 -4.58 -3.57 4.18
C LYS A 214 -3.52 -3.63 3.07
N ILE A 215 -2.78 -2.55 2.87
CA ILE A 215 -1.66 -2.48 1.94
C ILE A 215 -0.44 -3.10 2.63
N TYR A 216 0.25 -4.03 1.96
CA TYR A 216 1.53 -4.50 2.46
C TYR A 216 2.65 -3.54 2.04
N VAL A 217 3.43 -3.11 3.03
CA VAL A 217 4.57 -2.20 2.88
C VAL A 217 5.80 -2.95 2.39
N ALA A 218 5.98 -4.19 2.83
CA ALA A 218 7.10 -5.05 2.44
C ALA A 218 6.68 -6.52 2.50
N THR A 219 7.31 -7.34 1.66
CA THR A 219 7.16 -8.80 1.63
C THR A 219 8.54 -9.42 1.40
N ASP A 220 8.69 -10.69 1.70
CA ASP A 220 9.87 -11.46 1.25
C ASP A 220 9.94 -11.59 -0.28
N SER A 221 11.12 -11.95 -0.78
CA SER A 221 11.46 -12.07 -2.20
C SER A 221 10.69 -13.14 -2.98
N SER A 222 9.96 -14.05 -2.32
CA SER A 222 9.15 -15.05 -3.03
C SER A 222 7.97 -14.38 -3.77
N PRO A 223 7.51 -14.92 -4.90
CA PRO A 223 6.38 -14.34 -5.62
C PRO A 223 5.13 -14.31 -4.73
N VAL A 224 4.39 -13.21 -4.78
CA VAL A 224 3.13 -13.04 -4.06
C VAL A 224 2.02 -13.70 -4.87
N ASP A 225 1.33 -14.66 -4.24
CA ASP A 225 0.09 -15.23 -4.75
C ASP A 225 -1.11 -14.47 -4.17
N ILE A 226 -2.09 -14.17 -5.03
CA ILE A 226 -3.28 -13.38 -4.68
C ILE A 226 -4.08 -14.08 -3.58
N GLN A 227 -4.20 -15.41 -3.65
CA GLN A 227 -4.94 -16.19 -2.65
C GLN A 227 -4.27 -16.11 -1.28
N THR A 228 -2.93 -16.12 -1.24
CA THR A 228 -2.19 -16.00 0.01
C THR A 228 -2.36 -14.61 0.61
N TYR A 229 -2.35 -13.56 -0.23
CA TYR A 229 -2.63 -12.19 0.20
C TYR A 229 -4.04 -12.05 0.78
N GLU A 230 -5.06 -12.59 0.10
CA GLU A 230 -6.47 -12.55 0.52
C GLU A 230 -6.66 -13.17 1.91
N VAL A 231 -6.14 -14.38 2.12
CA VAL A 231 -6.21 -15.05 3.43
C VAL A 231 -5.51 -14.24 4.53
N CYS A 232 -4.37 -13.61 4.23
CA CYS A 232 -3.67 -12.79 5.20
C CYS A 232 -4.42 -11.48 5.53
N ALA A 233 -5.03 -10.85 4.52
CA ALA A 233 -5.82 -9.63 4.70
C ALA A 233 -7.08 -9.90 5.54
N GLU A 234 -7.84 -10.97 5.24
CA GLU A 234 -9.00 -11.38 6.04
C GLU A 234 -8.61 -11.72 7.47
N PHE A 235 -7.43 -12.33 7.68
CA PHE A 235 -6.96 -12.67 9.01
C PHE A 235 -6.67 -11.44 9.89
N ILE A 236 -6.26 -10.32 9.28
CA ILE A 236 -6.11 -9.04 9.98
C ILE A 236 -7.48 -8.55 10.46
N ASP A 237 -8.48 -8.51 9.57
CA ASP A 237 -9.83 -8.05 9.90
C ASP A 237 -10.42 -8.87 11.05
N ILE A 238 -10.37 -10.21 10.95
CA ILE A 238 -10.86 -11.10 12.00
C ILE A 238 -10.15 -10.81 13.34
N THR A 239 -8.84 -10.59 13.31
CA THR A 239 -8.08 -10.36 14.54
C THR A 239 -8.44 -9.01 15.17
N ILE A 240 -8.58 -7.95 14.37
CA ILE A 240 -8.94 -6.61 14.85
C ILE A 240 -10.38 -6.57 15.34
N ASP A 241 -11.33 -7.10 14.55
CA ASP A 241 -12.75 -7.13 14.91
C ASP A 241 -12.97 -7.92 16.22
N LEU A 242 -12.26 -9.05 16.40
CA LEU A 242 -12.33 -9.81 17.65
C LEU A 242 -11.71 -9.05 18.82
N ASP A 243 -10.55 -8.41 18.63
CA ASP A 243 -9.91 -7.62 19.69
C ASP A 243 -10.83 -6.47 20.15
N ASP A 244 -11.41 -5.73 19.19
CA ASP A 244 -12.31 -4.62 19.45
C ASP A 244 -13.55 -5.05 20.24
N LEU A 245 -14.17 -6.18 19.89
CA LEU A 245 -15.33 -6.74 20.62
C LEU A 245 -15.03 -7.05 22.09
N TYR A 246 -13.82 -7.51 22.42
CA TYR A 246 -13.46 -7.84 23.80
C TYR A 246 -12.93 -6.63 24.58
N VAL A 247 -12.22 -5.71 23.94
CA VAL A 247 -11.71 -4.48 24.56
C VAL A 247 -12.87 -3.54 24.94
N GLU A 248 -13.90 -3.43 24.12
CA GLU A 248 -15.09 -2.63 24.47
C GLU A 248 -15.83 -3.16 25.70
N ASN A 249 -15.85 -4.48 25.89
CA ASN A 249 -16.47 -5.14 27.04
C ASN A 249 -15.73 -4.87 28.37
N GLU A 250 -14.41 -4.69 28.33
CA GLU A 250 -13.64 -4.29 29.52
C GLU A 250 -13.87 -2.81 29.87
N ARG A 251 -14.02 -1.94 28.87
CA ARG A 251 -14.34 -0.51 29.07
C ARG A 251 -15.73 -0.30 29.67
N THR A 252 -16.73 -1.07 29.26
CA THR A 252 -18.11 -0.97 29.79
C THR A 252 -18.24 -1.50 31.22
N LYS A 253 -17.32 -2.36 31.68
CA LYS A 253 -17.35 -2.93 33.04
C LYS A 253 -16.62 -2.10 34.11
N GLY A 254 -16.11 -0.91 33.76
CA GLY A 254 -15.51 0.02 34.73
C GLY A 254 -14.28 -0.54 35.46
N ALA A 255 -13.66 -1.61 34.93
CA ALA A 255 -12.41 -2.12 35.45
C ALA A 255 -11.31 -1.11 35.09
N VAL A 256 -10.74 -0.50 36.12
CA VAL A 256 -9.55 0.36 36.03
C VAL A 256 -8.52 -0.36 35.16
N ALA A 257 -8.19 0.22 34.01
CA ALA A 257 -7.26 -0.30 33.02
C ALA A 257 -5.87 -0.53 33.65
N SER A 258 -5.67 -1.68 34.29
CA SER A 258 -4.38 -2.12 34.78
C SER A 258 -3.75 -3.05 33.76
N GLY A 259 -2.86 -2.51 32.92
CA GLY A 259 -1.93 -3.27 32.07
C GLY A 259 -2.04 -2.86 30.60
N ARG A 260 -1.42 -1.76 30.18
CA ARG A 260 -0.12 -1.73 29.46
C ARG A 260 -0.12 -2.55 28.16
N ASP A 261 -0.07 -1.84 27.03
CA ASP A 261 0.56 -2.26 25.76
C ASP A 261 0.59 -3.77 25.51
N LYS A 262 -0.59 -4.41 25.48
CA LYS A 262 -0.66 -5.81 25.07
C LYS A 262 -0.51 -5.80 23.57
N GLU A 263 0.71 -6.07 23.11
CA GLU A 263 1.01 -6.18 21.69
C GLU A 263 0.08 -7.22 21.08
N LEU A 264 -0.74 -6.80 20.11
CA LEU A 264 -1.72 -7.68 19.48
C LEU A 264 -0.99 -8.84 18.80
N LYS A 265 -1.35 -10.06 19.19
CA LYS A 265 -0.79 -11.30 18.63
C LYS A 265 -1.91 -12.32 18.46
N SER A 266 -1.99 -12.90 17.28
CA SER A 266 -2.98 -13.91 16.92
C SER A 266 -2.33 -15.06 16.19
N ILE A 267 -2.78 -16.28 16.48
CA ILE A 267 -2.30 -17.51 15.83
C ILE A 267 -3.54 -18.32 15.45
N SER A 268 -3.63 -18.71 14.18
CA SER A 268 -4.72 -19.53 13.66
C SER A 268 -4.17 -20.76 12.96
N HIS A 269 -4.76 -21.92 13.23
CA HIS A 269 -4.36 -23.20 12.66
C HIS A 269 -5.38 -23.63 11.59
N LEU A 270 -4.91 -23.84 10.37
CA LEU A 270 -5.73 -24.31 9.26
C LEU A 270 -5.76 -25.84 9.22
N SER A 271 -6.84 -26.40 8.66
CA SER A 271 -7.04 -27.86 8.57
C SER A 271 -5.98 -28.59 7.73
N ASN A 272 -5.34 -27.87 6.81
CA ASN A 272 -4.25 -28.39 5.97
C ASN A 272 -2.88 -28.43 6.69
N GLY A 273 -2.83 -28.06 7.97
CA GLY A 273 -1.61 -28.02 8.78
C GLY A 273 -0.79 -26.72 8.66
N SER A 274 -1.28 -25.73 7.91
CA SER A 274 -0.67 -24.40 7.85
C SER A 274 -1.09 -23.55 9.04
N ILE A 275 -0.23 -22.63 9.45
CA ILE A 275 -0.46 -21.73 10.59
C ILE A 275 -0.36 -20.30 10.08
N LEU A 276 -1.37 -19.50 10.39
CA LEU A 276 -1.33 -18.05 10.22
C LEU A 276 -0.87 -17.43 11.53
N TYR A 277 0.17 -16.62 11.45
CA TYR A 277 0.74 -15.92 12.59
C TYR A 277 0.63 -14.42 12.34
N LEU A 278 0.01 -13.68 13.26
CA LEU A 278 -0.08 -12.23 13.22
C LEU A 278 0.55 -11.66 14.48
N LYS A 279 1.38 -10.63 14.31
CA LYS A 279 1.93 -9.85 15.41
C LYS A 279 2.03 -8.37 15.07
N GLN A 280 1.59 -7.54 16.00
CA GLN A 280 1.67 -6.09 15.88
C GLN A 280 3.12 -5.60 16.01
N MET A 281 3.50 -4.73 15.08
CA MET A 281 4.84 -4.17 14.97
C MET A 281 4.88 -2.73 15.48
N ILE A 282 4.93 -1.74 14.59
CA ILE A 282 5.14 -0.32 14.92
C ILE A 282 4.08 0.51 14.21
N ARG A 283 3.50 1.52 14.90
CA ARG A 283 2.63 2.56 14.29
C ARG A 283 1.51 1.99 13.39
N GLY A 284 0.83 0.94 13.83
CA GLY A 284 -0.25 0.34 13.03
C GLY A 284 0.21 -0.69 11.99
N LEU A 285 1.52 -0.99 11.90
CA LEU A 285 1.98 -2.17 11.18
C LEU A 285 1.64 -3.47 11.90
N ALA A 286 1.24 -4.48 11.15
CA ALA A 286 1.18 -5.86 11.56
C ALA A 286 2.06 -6.73 10.65
N LEU A 287 2.83 -7.64 11.24
CA LEU A 287 3.49 -8.71 10.52
C LEU A 287 2.55 -9.90 10.47
N VAL A 288 2.27 -10.40 9.27
CA VAL A 288 1.49 -11.61 9.02
C VAL A 288 2.38 -12.62 8.33
N ALA A 289 2.49 -13.82 8.88
CA ALA A 289 3.30 -14.90 8.35
C ALA A 289 2.46 -16.15 8.13
N LEU A 290 2.65 -16.79 6.98
CA LEU A 290 2.15 -18.12 6.68
C LEU A 290 3.27 -19.12 6.96
N ILE A 291 3.03 -20.04 7.89
CA ILE A 291 3.97 -21.08 8.28
C ILE A 291 3.38 -22.42 7.86
N ARG A 292 4.06 -23.15 6.99
CA ARG A 292 3.64 -24.52 6.66
C ARG A 292 4.36 -25.50 7.56
N ASN A 293 3.56 -26.28 8.28
CA ASN A 293 4.11 -27.28 9.17
C ASN A 293 4.17 -28.64 8.46
N ASP A 294 5.27 -28.93 7.77
CA ASP A 294 5.48 -30.22 7.09
C ASP A 294 5.55 -31.40 8.08
N ASP A 295 5.82 -31.13 9.36
CA ASP A 295 5.93 -32.13 10.42
C ASP A 295 4.61 -32.73 10.89
N VAL A 296 3.45 -32.14 10.50
CA VAL A 296 2.12 -32.73 10.78
C VAL A 296 1.95 -34.06 10.05
N ARG A 297 2.67 -34.29 8.94
CA ARG A 297 2.68 -35.59 8.24
C ARG A 297 3.43 -36.69 8.99
N LYS A 298 4.19 -36.35 10.05
CA LYS A 298 5.02 -37.28 10.82
C LYS A 298 4.59 -37.40 12.28
N GLY A 299 3.28 -37.32 12.57
CA GLY A 299 2.68 -37.89 13.80
C GLY A 299 3.38 -37.60 15.14
N SER A 300 3.99 -36.42 15.31
CA SER A 300 4.69 -36.05 16.55
C SER A 300 3.99 -34.88 17.26
N THR A 301 3.69 -35.15 18.52
CA THR A 301 3.05 -34.38 19.61
C THR A 301 3.24 -32.86 19.63
N ASP A 302 2.14 -32.15 19.95
CA ASP A 302 1.94 -30.70 20.22
C ASP A 302 3.16 -29.94 20.81
N THR A 303 3.95 -30.60 21.66
CA THR A 303 5.17 -30.01 22.28
C THR A 303 6.25 -29.50 21.30
N ASN A 304 6.32 -30.02 20.07
CA ASN A 304 7.29 -29.53 19.08
C ASN A 304 6.81 -28.27 18.36
N GLN A 305 5.49 -28.11 18.22
CA GLN A 305 4.88 -26.97 17.56
C GLN A 305 5.02 -25.70 18.42
N ASP A 306 4.79 -25.81 19.72
CA ASP A 306 4.97 -24.70 20.66
C ASP A 306 6.42 -24.21 20.72
N LYS A 307 7.39 -25.14 20.62
CA LYS A 307 8.81 -24.80 20.56
C LYS A 307 9.17 -24.07 19.26
N SER A 308 8.64 -24.53 18.13
CA SER A 308 8.84 -23.85 16.84
C SER A 308 8.26 -22.43 16.88
N LEU A 309 7.03 -22.28 17.38
CA LEU A 309 6.40 -20.97 17.54
C LEU A 309 7.18 -20.04 18.50
N ALA A 310 7.81 -20.57 19.55
CA ALA A 310 8.65 -19.78 20.44
C ALA A 310 9.93 -19.26 19.75
N ILE A 311 10.55 -20.07 18.88
CA ILE A 311 11.70 -19.66 18.08
C ILE A 311 11.28 -18.57 17.08
N ILE A 312 10.15 -18.78 16.39
CA ILE A 312 9.57 -17.79 15.47
C ILE A 312 9.29 -16.48 16.22
N ASP A 313 8.68 -16.54 17.41
CA ASP A 313 8.39 -15.34 18.19
C ASP A 313 9.66 -14.58 18.59
N TYR A 314 10.72 -15.29 18.97
CA TYR A 314 12.03 -14.69 19.25
C TYR A 314 12.60 -13.97 18.02
N ASN A 315 12.59 -14.61 16.85
CA ASN A 315 13.09 -14.02 15.61
C ASN A 315 12.24 -12.82 15.16
N VAL A 316 10.91 -12.90 15.27
CA VAL A 316 10.01 -11.77 14.97
C VAL A 316 10.24 -10.61 15.94
N ASN A 317 10.49 -10.88 17.22
CA ASN A 317 10.86 -9.84 18.19
C ASN A 317 12.18 -9.15 17.81
N LEU A 318 13.18 -9.91 17.36
CA LEU A 318 14.45 -9.36 16.88
C LEU A 318 14.25 -8.49 15.63
N PHE A 319 13.41 -8.94 14.70
CA PHE A 319 13.02 -8.16 13.52
C PHE A 319 12.30 -6.87 13.91
N LYS A 320 11.35 -6.92 14.85
CA LYS A 320 10.67 -5.74 15.40
C LYS A 320 11.65 -4.72 15.99
N GLN A 321 12.61 -5.16 16.78
CA GLN A 321 13.65 -4.26 17.33
C GLN A 321 14.50 -3.61 16.23
N SER A 322 14.76 -4.35 15.15
CA SER A 322 15.52 -3.85 14.00
C SER A 322 14.73 -2.81 13.20
N LEU A 323 13.44 -3.04 12.98
CA LEU A 323 12.52 -2.05 12.38
C LEU A 323 12.47 -0.76 13.20
N ILE A 324 12.42 -0.85 14.53
CA ILE A 324 12.43 0.34 15.42
C ILE A 324 13.72 1.15 15.21
N LYS A 325 14.86 0.50 15.00
CA LYS A 325 16.15 1.19 14.77
C LYS A 325 16.18 1.88 13.42
N ILE A 326 15.75 1.21 12.35
CA ILE A 326 15.67 1.80 11.00
C ILE A 326 14.81 3.06 11.02
N TRP A 327 13.65 2.97 11.68
CA TRP A 327 12.70 4.09 11.71
C TRP A 327 13.09 5.22 12.67
N LYS A 328 13.94 4.94 13.67
CA LYS A 328 14.56 6.00 14.48
C LYS A 328 15.56 6.81 13.67
N ASN A 329 16.24 6.16 12.73
CA ASN A 329 17.26 6.80 11.88
C ASN A 329 16.65 7.50 10.65
N SER A 330 15.45 7.10 10.20
CA SER A 330 14.72 7.81 9.12
C SER A 330 14.08 9.13 9.59
N ARG A 331 13.90 9.32 10.90
CA ARG A 331 13.68 10.65 11.47
C ARG A 331 15.01 11.41 11.47
N LEU A 332 15.26 12.18 10.42
CA LEU A 332 16.18 13.32 10.52
C LEU A 332 15.75 14.15 11.74
N GLU A 333 16.75 14.47 12.57
CA GLU A 333 16.62 15.16 13.84
C GLU A 333 15.65 16.35 13.73
N GLN A 334 14.61 16.36 14.56
CA GLN A 334 13.95 17.63 14.84
C GLN A 334 15.01 18.52 15.50
N PRO A 335 15.31 19.72 14.98
CA PRO A 335 16.16 20.64 15.70
C PRO A 335 15.47 20.92 17.01
N THR A 336 16.15 20.60 18.11
CA THR A 336 15.75 20.98 19.45
C THR A 336 15.35 22.45 19.43
N PRO A 337 14.19 22.85 19.99
CA PRO A 337 13.86 24.25 20.10
C PRO A 337 14.96 24.92 20.91
N ASN A 338 15.71 25.82 20.26
CA ASN A 338 16.74 26.64 20.88
C ASN A 338 16.21 27.20 22.20
N GLY A 339 17.02 27.05 23.25
CA GLY A 339 16.74 27.54 24.59
C GLY A 339 16.21 28.97 24.54
N GLY A 340 15.12 29.18 25.28
CA GLY A 340 14.51 30.49 25.45
C GLY A 340 15.55 31.52 25.85
N VAL A 341 15.58 32.60 25.09
CA VAL A 341 16.18 33.87 25.53
C VAL A 341 15.37 34.29 26.76
N ALA A 342 15.95 34.08 27.93
CA ALA A 342 15.42 34.59 29.18
C ALA A 342 15.51 36.11 29.19
N ASP A 343 14.42 36.72 29.64
CA ASP A 343 14.25 38.11 30.01
C ASP A 343 15.49 38.74 30.67
N GLN A 344 15.90 39.90 30.16
CA GLN A 344 16.51 40.96 30.97
C GLN A 344 15.86 42.30 30.60
N LEU A 345 14.76 42.60 31.30
CA LEU A 345 14.36 43.96 31.62
C LEU A 345 14.90 44.27 33.02
N ALA A 346 15.94 45.10 33.06
CA ALA A 346 16.30 45.97 34.17
C ALA A 346 16.99 47.21 33.59
#